data_AF-A0A1G5AGZ9-F1
#
_entry.id   AF-A0A1G5AGZ9-F1
#
_cell.length_a   1.000
_cell.length_b   1.000
_cell.length_c   1.000
_cell.angle_alpha   90.00
_cell.angle_beta   90.00
_cell.angle_gamma   90.00
#
_symmetry.space_group_name_H-M   'P 1'
#
loop_
_entity.id
_entity.type
_entity.pdbx_description
1 polymer ?
#
loop_
_entity_poly.entity_id
_entity_poly.type
_entity_poly.pdbx_seq_one_letter_code
_entity_poly.pdbx_strand_id
1 'polypeptide(L)' 'MAQYYVPYVRTATGVIHRLAEGIFSADEAALSAYPYEETVAGLPESQVYWEASDGLSLGIAPLIVFPHEKFSRTLFN' A
#
# COMPACT_ATOMS: atom_id res chain seq x y z
N MET A 1 -10.29 -6.76 -13.41
CA MET A 1 -9.47 -5.58 -13.77
C MET A 1 -8.13 -5.75 -13.08
N ALA A 2 -7.02 -5.35 -13.69
CA ALA A 2 -5.71 -5.44 -13.00
C ALA A 2 -5.66 -4.39 -11.87
N GLN A 3 -5.33 -4.84 -10.66
CA GLN A 3 -5.15 -3.97 -9.50
C GLN A 3 -3.65 -3.71 -9.32
N TYR A 4 -3.28 -2.46 -9.04
CA TYR A 4 -1.90 -2.11 -8.70
C TYR A 4 -1.71 -2.18 -7.19
N TYR A 5 -0.55 -2.67 -6.78
CA TYR A 5 -0.17 -2.80 -5.39
C TYR A 5 1.16 -2.11 -5.13
N VAL A 6 1.32 -1.61 -3.91
CA VAL A 6 2.55 -1.02 -3.38
C VAL A 6 3.11 -2.00 -2.35
N PRO A 7 4.39 -2.40 -2.46
CA PRO A 7 5.01 -3.26 -1.46
C PRO A 7 5.37 -2.50 -0.18
N TYR A 8 5.34 -3.23 0.93
CA TYR A 8 5.66 -2.80 2.27
C TYR A 8 6.58 -3.81 2.96
N VAL A 9 7.41 -3.32 3.88
CA VAL A 9 8.21 -4.15 4.79
C VAL A 9 7.86 -3.77 6.21
N ARG A 10 7.43 -4.74 7.02
CA ARG A 10 7.39 -4.62 8.48
C ARG A 10 8.65 -5.23 9.05
N THR A 11 9.39 -4.48 9.85
CA THR A 11 10.61 -4.96 10.54
C THR A 11 10.25 -5.82 11.74
N ALA A 12 11.23 -6.55 12.30
CA ALA A 12 11.04 -7.34 13.52
C ALA A 12 10.61 -6.51 14.75
N THR A 13 10.89 -5.20 14.76
CA THR A 13 10.47 -4.28 15.81
C THR A 13 9.11 -3.61 15.53
N GLY A 14 8.44 -3.98 14.44
CA GLY A 14 7.13 -3.45 14.05
C GLY A 14 7.16 -2.15 13.25
N VAL A 15 8.34 -1.61 12.93
CA VAL A 15 8.44 -0.43 12.04
C VAL A 15 8.04 -0.80 10.61
N ILE A 16 7.17 -0.01 10.00
CA ILE A 16 6.64 -0.22 8.65
C ILE A 16 7.30 0.73 7.66
N HIS A 17 7.76 0.20 6.53
CA HIS A 17 8.35 0.95 5.43
C HIS A 17 7.57 0.73 4.12
N ARG A 18 7.19 1.82 3.46
CA ARG A 18 6.57 1.81 2.13
C ARG A 18 7.64 1.78 1.04
N LEU A 19 7.58 0.82 0.13
CA LEU A 19 8.52 0.69 -0.99
C LEU A 19 7.93 1.31 -2.26
N ALA A 20 7.92 2.65 -2.31
CA ALA A 20 7.19 3.43 -3.32
C ALA A 20 7.54 3.12 -4.79
N GLU A 21 8.78 2.76 -5.07
CA GLU A 21 9.25 2.46 -6.44
C GLU A 21 8.88 1.03 -6.89
N GLY A 22 8.39 0.18 -6.00
CA GLY A 22 8.11 -1.22 -6.27
C GLY A 22 6.70 -1.52 -6.78
N ILE A 23 5.98 -0.54 -7.34
CA ILE A 23 4.57 -0.72 -7.75
C ILE A 23 4.45 -1.81 -8.81
N PHE A 24 3.52 -2.74 -8.62
CA PHE A 24 3.29 -3.86 -9.54
C PHE A 24 1.80 -4.11 -9.73
N SER A 25 1.41 -4.65 -10.89
CA SER A 25 0.05 -5.11 -11.14
C SER A 25 -0.10 -6.57 -10.75
N ALA A 26 -1.17 -6.92 -10.06
CA ALA A 26 -1.54 -8.30 -9.79
C ALA A 26 -3.05 -8.51 -9.91
N ASP A 27 -3.45 -9.77 -10.03
CA ASP A 27 -4.83 -10.16 -9.83
C ASP A 27 -5.16 -10.23 -8.33
N GLU A 28 -6.45 -10.32 -8.03
CA GLU A 28 -6.91 -10.43 -6.64
C GLU A 28 -6.45 -11.75 -5.98
N ALA A 29 -6.14 -12.78 -6.78
CA ALA A 29 -5.63 -14.06 -6.28
C ALA A 29 -4.26 -13.90 -5.61
N ALA A 30 -3.49 -12.85 -5.93
CA ALA A 30 -2.25 -12.52 -5.24
C ALA A 30 -2.45 -12.26 -3.73
N LEU A 31 -3.63 -11.82 -3.29
CA LEU A 31 -3.94 -11.63 -1.87
C LEU A 31 -3.90 -12.94 -1.07
N SER A 32 -4.03 -14.10 -1.73
CA SER A 32 -3.92 -15.40 -1.04
C SER A 32 -2.56 -15.64 -0.38
N ALA A 33 -1.50 -14.97 -0.86
CA ALA A 33 -0.17 -15.00 -0.26
C ALA A 33 -0.01 -14.00 0.91
N TYR A 34 -1.00 -13.12 1.12
CA TYR A 34 -0.97 -12.07 2.13
C TYR A 34 -2.25 -12.09 2.99
N PRO A 35 -2.47 -13.16 3.78
CA PRO A 35 -3.76 -13.39 4.44
C PRO A 35 -4.00 -12.50 5.67
N TYR A 36 -3.02 -11.72 6.11
CA TYR A 36 -3.11 -10.96 7.35
C TYR A 36 -3.33 -9.47 7.08
N GLU A 37 -4.45 -8.93 7.55
CA GLU A 37 -4.81 -7.53 7.34
C GLU A 37 -4.37 -6.65 8.51
N GLU A 38 -3.79 -5.49 8.22
CA GLU A 38 -3.46 -4.45 9.19
C GLU A 38 -3.86 -3.06 8.70
N THR A 39 -4.69 -2.37 9.49
CA THR A 39 -4.98 -0.96 9.27
C THR A 39 -3.81 -0.13 9.78
N VAL A 40 -3.23 0.70 8.91
CA VAL A 40 -2.05 1.50 9.21
C VAL A 40 -2.39 2.99 9.19
N ALA A 41 -1.83 3.75 10.14
CA ALA A 41 -2.07 5.18 10.25
C ALA A 41 -0.86 5.98 9.76
N GLY A 42 -1.11 7.14 9.13
CA GLY A 42 -0.05 8.05 8.67
C GLY A 42 0.68 7.61 7.40
N LEU A 43 0.21 6.56 6.72
CA LEU A 43 0.71 6.10 5.43
C LEU A 43 -0.29 6.43 4.30
N PRO A 44 0.17 6.53 3.03
CA PRO A 44 -0.71 6.87 1.91
C PRO A 44 -1.83 5.84 1.69
N GLU A 45 -1.54 4.57 1.92
CA GLU A 45 -2.53 3.49 1.91
C GLU A 45 -2.93 3.17 3.35
N SER A 46 -4.25 3.09 3.61
CA SER A 46 -4.78 2.86 4.97
C SER A 46 -4.80 1.38 5.38
N GLN A 47 -4.56 0.47 4.43
CA GLN A 47 -4.68 -0.97 4.63
C GLN A 47 -3.51 -1.69 3.97
N VAL A 48 -2.84 -2.56 4.73
CA VAL A 48 -1.77 -3.44 4.25
C VAL A 48 -2.17 -4.89 4.49
N TYR A 49 -1.86 -5.75 3.53
CA TYR A 49 -2.00 -7.20 3.60
C TYR A 49 -0.61 -7.80 3.76
N TRP A 50 -0.39 -8.63 4.78
CA TRP A 50 0.91 -9.18 5.15
C TRP A 50 0.99 -10.69 4.89
N GLU A 51 2.18 -11.15 4.55
CA GLU A 51 2.54 -12.56 4.44
C GLU A 51 2.50 -13.26 5.82
N ALA A 52 2.92 -12.56 6.88
CA ALA A 52 2.95 -13.07 8.25
C ALA A 52 2.15 -12.20 9.23
N SER A 53 1.60 -12.81 10.29
CA SER A 53 0.78 -12.11 11.28
C SER A 53 1.56 -11.11 12.12
N ASP A 54 2.83 -11.40 12.43
CA ASP A 54 3.70 -10.54 13.24
C ASP A 54 5.16 -10.60 12.75
N GLY A 55 6.05 -9.85 13.42
CA GLY A 55 7.47 -9.85 13.12
C GLY A 55 7.84 -9.28 11.75
N LEU A 56 9.01 -9.71 11.26
CA LEU A 56 9.53 -9.35 9.94
C LEU A 56 8.60 -9.93 8.85
N SER A 57 8.02 -9.08 8.02
CA SER A 57 7.08 -9.52 6.98
C SER A 57 7.14 -8.62 5.75
N LEU A 58 6.89 -9.22 4.59
CA LEU A 58 6.47 -8.48 3.39
C LEU A 58 4.97 -8.25 3.43
N GLY A 59 4.55 -7.12 2.89
CA GLY A 59 3.15 -6.78 2.72
C GLY A 59 2.88 -6.02 1.45
N ILE A 60 1.62 -5.94 1.08
CA ILE A 60 1.14 -5.24 -0.11
C ILE A 60 -0.08 -4.41 0.24
N ALA A 61 -0.18 -3.22 -0.34
CA ALA A 61 -1.34 -2.36 -0.19
C ALA A 61 -1.90 -2.01 -1.57
N PRO A 62 -3.23 -1.99 -1.76
CA PRO A 62 -3.81 -1.56 -3.02
C PRO A 62 -3.47 -0.08 -3.25
N LEU A 63 -2.88 0.23 -4.40
CA LEU A 63 -2.57 1.60 -4.79
C LEU A 63 -3.89 2.35 -5.05
N ILE A 64 -4.21 3.30 -4.18
CA ILE A 64 -5.32 4.22 -4.39
C ILE A 64 -4.80 5.34 -5.30
N VAL A 65 -5.04 5.20 -6.60
CA VAL A 65 -4.79 6.29 -7.54
C VAL A 65 -5.95 7.27 -7.40
N PHE A 66 -5.75 8.36 -6.64
CA PHE A 66 -6.70 9.45 -6.69
C PHE A 66 -6.72 9.98 -8.12
N PRO A 67 -7.89 10.04 -8.79
CA PRO A 67 -7.97 10.70 -10.09
C PRO A 67 -7.50 12.13 -9.86
N HIS A 68 -6.47 12.53 -10.62
CA HIS A 68 -5.82 13.83 -10.51
C HIS A 68 -6.89 14.93 -10.51
N GLU A 69 -7.23 15.44 -9.32
CA GLU A 69 -8.17 16.54 -9.22
C GLU A 69 -7.51 17.74 -9.89
N LYS A 70 -8.22 18.35 -10.82
CA LYS A 70 -7.80 19.58 -11.48
C LYS A 70 -7.68 20.66 -10.40
N PHE A 71 -6.51 20.84 -9.80
CA PHE A 71 -6.15 22.09 -9.13
C PHE A 71 -5.96 23.16 -10.21
N SER A 72 -7.06 23.59 -10.82
CA SER A 72 -7.11 24.80 -11.63
C SER A 72 -7.01 26.01 -10.70
N ARG A 73 -5.78 26.47 -10.52
CA ARG A 73 -5.36 27.88 -10.61
C ARG A 73 -6.36 28.92 -10.10
N THR A 74 -6.33 29.20 -8.80
CA THR A 74 -6.70 30.54 -8.28
C THR A 74 -5.90 30.89 -7.03
N LEU A 75 -4.63 31.25 -7.20
CA LEU A 75 -3.88 32.08 -6.24
C LEU A 75 -2.97 33.05 -7.00
N PHE A 76 -3.61 33.96 -7.74
CA PHE A 76 -3.12 35.31 -8.02
C PHE A 76 -4.36 36.16 -8.25
N ASN A 77 -4.83 36.82 -7.20
CA ASN A 77 -5.54 38.09 -7.25
C ASN A 77 -5.34 38.81 -5.92
#